data_AF-A0A4S2APJ2-F1
#
_entry.id   AF-A0A4S2APJ2-F1
#
_cell.length_a   1.000
_cell.length_b   1.000
_cell.length_c   1.000
_cell.angle_alpha   90.00
_cell.angle_beta   90.00
_cell.angle_gamma   90.00
#
_symmetry.space_group_name_H-M   'P 1'
#
loop_
_entity.id
_entity.type
_entity.pdbx_description
1 polymer ?
#
loop_
_entity_poly.entity_id
_entity_poly.type
_entity_poly.pdbx_seq_one_letter_code
_entity_poly.pdbx_strand_id
1 'polypeptide(L)'
;MKQIIWTSDYLLDDKARKEYENSQRYLLDDDDYKVSDAEWTEVTNDNLTDERMNLDKQIEGVVIAFADLGLWNGRRQGYKILGHNINGIFNVSEDENEWYGDGFNIRGSLSHHDGTHYVLYRVAKDIDEAERIGEMIYNREIDEAGFRKKTRSLYPYVAEIYGWKTGRFRRAFQKAV
;
A
#
# COMPACT_ATOMS: atom_id res chain seq x y z
N MET A 1 8.40 10.39 -9.07
CA MET A 1 8.04 11.07 -7.81
C MET A 1 7.17 10.09 -7.05
N LYS A 2 7.55 9.81 -5.80
CA LYS A 2 6.82 8.91 -4.92
C LYS A 2 5.48 9.56 -4.54
N GLN A 3 4.40 8.81 -4.59
CA GLN A 3 3.06 9.26 -4.21
C GLN A 3 2.59 8.40 -3.05
N ILE A 4 2.57 8.99 -1.86
CA ILE A 4 2.21 8.27 -0.63
C ILE A 4 0.72 7.96 -0.64
N ILE A 5 0.38 6.71 -0.33
CA ILE A 5 -0.97 6.30 0.06
C ILE A 5 -1.07 6.49 1.57
N TRP A 6 -0.18 5.85 2.32
CA TRP A 6 -0.11 5.98 3.77
C TRP A 6 1.29 5.65 4.28
N THR A 7 1.71 6.25 5.39
CA THR A 7 2.98 5.97 6.08
C THR A 7 2.86 6.05 7.60
N SER A 8 3.55 5.15 8.31
CA SER A 8 3.72 5.22 9.76
C SER A 8 4.45 6.48 10.21
N ASP A 9 5.21 7.13 9.33
CA ASP A 9 5.92 8.39 9.62
C ASP A 9 4.96 9.51 10.05
N TYR A 10 3.66 9.42 9.74
CA TYR A 10 2.66 10.35 10.23
C TYR A 10 2.60 10.41 11.77
N LEU A 11 2.95 9.32 12.47
CA LEU A 11 3.06 9.31 13.93
C LEU A 11 4.15 10.27 14.42
N LEU A 12 5.17 10.53 13.61
CA LEU A 12 6.32 11.38 13.92
C LEU A 12 6.17 12.80 13.33
N ASP A 13 5.04 13.12 12.68
CA ASP A 13 4.81 14.45 12.12
C ASP A 13 4.33 15.43 13.20
N ASP A 14 5.31 16.01 13.91
CA ASP A 14 5.08 17.03 14.93
C ASP A 14 4.28 18.24 14.41
N LYS A 15 4.42 18.56 13.12
CA LYS A 15 3.71 19.69 12.52
C LYS A 15 2.23 19.34 12.36
N ALA A 16 1.91 18.18 11.79
CA ALA A 16 0.54 17.71 11.66
C ALA A 16 -0.11 17.54 13.04
N ARG A 17 0.62 16.98 14.01
CA ARG A 17 0.15 16.84 15.40
C ARG A 17 -0.20 18.17 16.03
N LYS A 18 0.64 19.19 15.82
CA LYS A 18 0.41 20.55 16.33
C LYS A 18 -0.77 21.25 15.63
N GLU A 19 -0.93 21.04 14.32
CA GLU A 19 -2.07 21.56 13.56
C GLU A 19 -3.38 20.94 14.04
N TYR A 20 -3.41 19.61 14.26
CA TYR A 20 -4.55 18.92 14.87
C TYR A 20 -4.84 19.45 16.28
N GLU A 21 -3.83 19.56 17.15
CA GLU A 21 -4.00 20.10 18.51
C GLU A 21 -4.63 21.49 18.49
N ASN A 22 -4.15 22.39 17.61
CA ASN A 22 -4.71 23.73 17.49
C ASN A 22 -6.16 23.72 16.96
N SER A 23 -6.50 22.79 16.06
CA SER A 23 -7.88 22.63 15.59
C SER A 23 -8.81 22.18 16.72
N GLN A 24 -8.37 21.27 17.59
CA GLN A 24 -9.14 20.81 18.74
C GLN A 24 -9.33 21.93 19.77
N ARG A 25 -8.29 22.72 20.08
CA ARG A 25 -8.42 23.91 20.93
C ARG A 25 -9.53 24.84 20.46
N TYR A 26 -9.55 25.13 19.16
CA TYR A 26 -10.55 26.00 18.55
C TYR A 26 -11.96 25.38 18.58
N LEU A 27 -12.10 24.08 18.29
CA LEU A 27 -13.38 23.39 18.26
C LEU A 27 -13.99 23.19 19.66
N LEU A 28 -13.15 22.99 20.67
CA LEU A 28 -13.55 22.73 22.04
C LEU A 28 -13.61 24.00 22.91
N ASP A 29 -13.10 25.13 22.42
CA ASP A 29 -12.88 26.37 23.18
C ASP A 29 -12.03 26.13 24.45
N ASP A 30 -10.98 25.33 24.29
CA ASP A 30 -10.05 24.91 25.36
C ASP A 30 -8.61 25.14 24.92
N ASP A 31 -8.03 26.28 25.31
CA ASP A 31 -6.64 26.63 25.01
C ASP A 31 -5.61 25.71 25.69
N ASP A 32 -5.98 25.03 26.77
CA ASP A 32 -5.10 24.13 27.53
C ASP A 32 -5.10 22.70 26.98
N TYR A 33 -5.99 22.38 26.02
CA TYR A 33 -6.04 21.07 25.38
C TYR A 33 -4.67 20.67 24.80
N LYS A 34 -4.27 19.42 25.06
CA LYS A 34 -3.02 18.81 24.59
C LYS A 34 -3.30 17.43 24.04
N VAL A 35 -2.86 17.19 22.80
CA VAL A 35 -3.04 15.87 22.18
C VAL A 35 -2.06 14.88 22.79
N SER A 36 -2.59 13.79 23.35
CA SER A 36 -1.78 12.71 23.93
C SER A 36 -1.16 11.83 22.85
N ASP A 37 -0.14 11.03 23.21
CA ASP A 37 0.45 10.06 22.25
C ASP A 37 -0.57 8.99 21.83
N ALA A 38 -1.43 8.57 22.76
CA ALA A 38 -2.50 7.61 22.48
C ALA A 38 -3.50 8.18 21.48
N GLU A 39 -3.96 9.42 21.70
CA GLU A 39 -4.89 10.08 20.78
C GLU A 39 -4.25 10.33 19.41
N TRP A 40 -2.98 10.75 19.36
CA TRP A 40 -2.29 10.94 18.09
C TRP A 40 -2.16 9.63 17.30
N THR A 41 -1.97 8.52 18.01
CA THR A 41 -1.97 7.18 17.42
C THR A 41 -3.35 6.82 16.85
N GLU A 42 -4.43 7.12 17.57
CA GLU A 42 -5.80 6.92 17.10
C GLU A 42 -6.08 7.73 15.83
N VAL A 43 -5.77 9.04 15.82
CA VAL A 43 -5.94 9.90 14.64
C VAL A 43 -5.15 9.36 13.43
N THR A 44 -3.93 8.88 13.65
CA THR A 44 -3.12 8.32 12.56
C THR A 44 -3.69 6.99 12.05
N ASN A 45 -4.27 6.18 12.93
CA ASN A 45 -4.95 4.94 12.55
C ASN A 45 -6.28 5.21 11.84
N ASP A 46 -6.99 6.28 12.19
CA ASP A 46 -8.19 6.71 11.48
C ASP A 46 -7.84 7.11 10.04
N ASN A 47 -6.71 7.81 9.83
CA ASN A 47 -6.22 8.07 8.47
C ASN A 47 -5.96 6.77 7.69
N LEU A 48 -5.40 5.72 8.32
CA LEU A 48 -5.24 4.42 7.65
C LEU A 48 -6.60 3.77 7.32
N THR A 49 -7.58 3.93 8.21
CA THR A 49 -8.95 3.44 8.01
C THR A 49 -9.60 4.12 6.81
N ASP A 50 -9.43 5.43 6.66
CA ASP A 50 -9.87 6.18 5.50
C ASP A 50 -9.24 5.64 4.20
N GLU A 51 -7.94 5.33 4.20
CA GLU A 51 -7.31 4.75 3.01
C GLU A 51 -7.79 3.33 2.68
N ARG A 52 -8.13 2.53 3.70
CA ARG A 52 -8.78 1.23 3.49
C ARG A 52 -10.15 1.37 2.85
N MET A 53 -10.90 2.41 3.21
CA MET A 53 -12.21 2.72 2.63
C MET A 53 -12.08 3.30 1.22
N ASN A 54 -11.14 4.22 0.99
CA ASN A 54 -10.87 4.81 -0.33
C ASN A 54 -10.53 3.72 -1.35
N LEU A 55 -9.70 2.75 -0.94
CA LEU A 55 -9.28 1.63 -1.78
C LEU A 55 -10.22 0.42 -1.74
N ASP A 56 -11.37 0.50 -1.07
CA ASP A 56 -12.38 -0.57 -1.08
C ASP A 56 -13.12 -0.63 -2.42
N LYS A 57 -12.41 -1.09 -3.45
CA LYS A 57 -12.85 -1.16 -4.84
C LYS A 57 -12.48 -2.52 -5.43
N GLN A 58 -13.47 -3.16 -6.03
CA GLN A 58 -13.27 -4.39 -6.78
C GLN A 58 -12.63 -4.09 -8.13
N ILE A 59 -11.74 -4.97 -8.59
CA ILE A 59 -11.09 -4.89 -9.89
C ILE A 59 -11.29 -6.15 -10.71
N GLU A 60 -11.20 -6.03 -12.03
CA GLU A 60 -11.11 -7.19 -12.92
C GLU A 60 -9.72 -7.82 -12.82
N GLY A 61 -9.66 -9.01 -12.23
CA GLY A 61 -8.45 -9.78 -11.98
C GLY A 61 -8.20 -10.01 -10.50
N VAL A 62 -7.01 -10.49 -10.15
CA VAL A 62 -6.64 -10.82 -8.76
C VAL A 62 -5.42 -10.02 -8.34
N VAL A 63 -5.51 -9.29 -7.25
CA VAL A 63 -4.39 -8.62 -6.60
C VAL A 63 -3.45 -9.68 -6.02
N ILE A 64 -2.18 -9.60 -6.41
CA ILE A 64 -1.11 -10.47 -5.97
C ILE A 64 0.12 -9.63 -5.59
N ALA A 65 0.74 -9.99 -4.47
CA ALA A 65 1.96 -9.38 -3.97
C ALA A 65 3.15 -10.28 -4.26
N PHE A 66 4.24 -9.70 -4.78
CA PHE A 66 5.59 -10.26 -4.74
C PHE A 66 6.37 -9.52 -3.67
N ALA A 67 7.04 -10.23 -2.77
CA ALA A 67 7.74 -9.64 -1.65
C ALA A 67 9.21 -10.10 -1.61
N ASP A 68 10.11 -9.14 -1.46
CA ASP A 68 11.47 -9.37 -1.00
C ASP A 68 11.51 -9.17 0.52
N LEU A 69 11.38 -10.28 1.24
CA LEU A 69 11.27 -10.35 2.69
C LEU A 69 12.65 -10.19 3.32
N GLY A 70 12.85 -9.11 4.07
CA GLY A 70 13.97 -8.98 4.99
C GLY A 70 13.71 -9.76 6.27
N LEU A 71 14.51 -10.79 6.55
CA LEU A 71 14.43 -11.59 7.76
C LEU A 71 15.80 -11.57 8.48
N TRP A 72 15.83 -11.95 9.76
CA TRP A 72 17.07 -12.00 10.56
C TRP A 72 18.16 -12.89 9.94
N ASN A 73 17.79 -13.89 9.14
CA ASN A 73 18.70 -14.81 8.46
C ASN A 73 18.91 -14.50 6.97
N GLY A 74 18.64 -13.27 6.56
CA GLY A 74 18.83 -12.79 5.20
C GLY A 74 17.54 -12.69 4.39
N ARG A 75 17.69 -12.28 3.13
CA ARG A 75 16.56 -11.99 2.24
C ARG A 75 15.95 -13.24 1.61
N ARG A 76 14.63 -13.27 1.52
CA ARG A 76 13.88 -14.34 0.85
C ARG A 76 12.77 -13.75 -0.03
N GLN A 77 12.52 -14.37 -1.17
CA GLN A 77 11.33 -14.05 -1.95
C GLN A 77 10.09 -14.74 -1.37
N GLY A 78 8.95 -14.07 -1.43
CA GLY A 78 7.65 -14.58 -1.04
C GLY A 78 6.53 -13.97 -1.88
N TYR A 79 5.32 -14.48 -1.71
CA TYR A 79 4.14 -13.94 -2.39
C TYR A 79 2.91 -14.04 -1.50
N LYS A 80 1.87 -13.28 -1.85
CA LYS A 80 0.54 -13.43 -1.26
C LYS A 80 -0.53 -13.11 -2.30
N ILE A 81 -1.55 -13.95 -2.38
CA ILE A 81 -2.76 -13.68 -3.16
C ILE A 81 -3.72 -12.91 -2.26
N LEU A 82 -4.16 -11.73 -2.70
CA LEU A 82 -4.89 -10.75 -1.88
C LEU A 82 -6.36 -10.62 -2.28
N GLY A 83 -6.79 -11.33 -3.34
CA GLY A 83 -8.18 -11.36 -3.80
C GLY A 83 -8.48 -10.28 -4.85
N HIS A 84 -9.74 -9.87 -4.96
CA HIS A 84 -10.23 -9.01 -6.04
C HIS A 84 -10.33 -7.52 -5.66
N ASN A 85 -9.93 -7.16 -4.45
CA ASN A 85 -10.07 -5.80 -3.90
C ASN A 85 -8.71 -5.11 -3.79
N ILE A 86 -8.64 -3.84 -4.18
CA ILE A 86 -7.41 -3.03 -4.07
C ILE A 86 -6.98 -2.90 -2.62
N ASN A 87 -7.90 -2.71 -1.67
CA ASN A 87 -7.56 -2.58 -0.25
C ASN A 87 -6.88 -3.83 0.35
N GLY A 88 -6.88 -4.95 -0.38
CA GLY A 88 -6.09 -6.14 -0.04
C GLY A 88 -4.59 -5.85 0.14
N ILE A 89 -4.06 -4.74 -0.42
CA ILE A 89 -2.67 -4.32 -0.17
C ILE A 89 -2.33 -4.09 1.31
N PHE A 90 -3.33 -3.78 2.14
CA PHE A 90 -3.19 -3.56 3.58
C PHE A 90 -3.34 -4.85 4.42
N ASN A 91 -3.53 -6.01 3.79
CA ASN A 91 -3.75 -7.28 4.50
C ASN A 91 -2.53 -7.76 5.30
N VAL A 92 -1.34 -7.27 4.95
CA VAL A 92 -0.10 -7.53 5.68
C VAL A 92 0.48 -6.19 6.09
N SER A 93 0.80 -6.07 7.37
CA SER A 93 1.46 -4.93 7.98
C SER A 93 2.44 -5.42 9.05
N GLU A 94 3.50 -4.67 9.26
CA GLU A 94 4.53 -4.86 10.27
C GLU A 94 4.50 -3.69 11.28
N ASP A 95 5.58 -3.49 12.04
CA ASP A 95 5.70 -2.42 13.04
C ASP A 95 5.63 -1.03 12.38
N GLU A 96 6.37 -0.82 11.29
CA GLU A 96 6.36 0.41 10.49
C GLU A 96 5.97 0.08 9.05
N ASN A 97 5.05 0.85 8.48
CA ASN A 97 4.51 0.55 7.16
C ASN A 97 4.43 1.78 6.29
N GLU A 98 4.67 1.57 5.01
CA GLU A 98 4.46 2.59 4.00
C GLU A 98 3.95 1.96 2.71
N TRP A 99 2.84 2.48 2.19
CA TRP A 99 2.30 2.13 0.88
C TRP A 99 2.35 3.33 -0.04
N TYR A 100 2.80 3.13 -1.28
CA TYR A 100 2.99 4.24 -2.22
C TYR A 100 2.95 3.82 -3.68
N GLY A 101 2.67 4.79 -4.55
CA GLY A 101 2.91 4.72 -5.98
C GLY A 101 4.33 5.16 -6.32
N ASP A 102 5.08 4.35 -7.09
CA ASP A 102 6.41 4.71 -7.60
C ASP A 102 6.35 5.44 -8.97
N GLY A 103 5.14 5.72 -9.45
CA GLY A 103 4.84 6.26 -10.78
C GLY A 103 4.58 5.21 -11.86
N PHE A 104 4.79 3.92 -11.55
CA PHE A 104 4.45 2.81 -12.44
C PHE A 104 3.75 1.64 -11.71
N ASN A 105 4.02 1.47 -10.42
CA ASN A 105 3.57 0.36 -9.57
C ASN A 105 3.07 0.86 -8.23
N ILE A 106 2.33 -0.01 -7.54
CA ILE A 106 2.05 0.12 -6.11
C ILE A 106 3.05 -0.72 -5.35
N ARG A 107 3.65 -0.12 -4.33
CA ARG A 107 4.75 -0.66 -3.53
C ARG A 107 4.40 -0.58 -2.05
N GLY A 108 5.02 -1.47 -1.28
CA GLY A 108 5.01 -1.46 0.17
C GLY A 108 6.44 -1.51 0.72
N SER A 109 6.71 -0.78 1.79
CA SER A 109 7.88 -0.94 2.65
C SER A 109 7.37 -1.24 4.06
N LEU A 110 7.52 -2.48 4.51
CA LEU A 110 6.99 -2.94 5.79
C LEU A 110 8.17 -3.39 6.64
N SER A 111 8.50 -2.64 7.68
CA SER A 111 9.65 -2.86 8.55
C SER A 111 9.21 -3.45 9.89
N HIS A 112 9.95 -4.45 10.32
CA HIS A 112 9.93 -4.98 11.68
C HIS A 112 11.37 -5.03 12.21
N HIS A 113 11.54 -5.34 13.49
CA HIS A 113 12.84 -5.36 14.17
C HIS A 113 13.94 -6.22 13.50
N ASP A 114 13.58 -7.24 12.72
CA ASP A 114 14.54 -8.13 12.04
C ASP A 114 14.83 -7.71 10.58
N GLY A 115 14.09 -6.76 10.01
CA GLY A 115 14.31 -6.28 8.66
C GLY A 115 13.10 -5.60 7.99
N THR A 116 13.31 -5.20 6.74
CA THR A 116 12.28 -4.55 5.91
C THR A 116 11.89 -5.43 4.73
N HIS A 117 10.59 -5.67 4.62
CA HIS A 117 9.93 -6.28 3.48
C HIS A 117 9.66 -5.23 2.41
N TYR A 118 10.14 -5.48 1.18
CA TYR A 118 9.81 -4.67 0.01
C TYR A 118 8.80 -5.40 -0.84
N VAL A 119 7.62 -4.81 -1.02
CA VAL A 119 6.48 -5.47 -1.66
C VAL A 119 6.12 -4.77 -2.95
N LEU A 120 5.82 -5.56 -3.98
CA LEU A 120 5.27 -5.13 -5.26
C LEU A 120 3.87 -5.72 -5.43
N TYR A 121 2.87 -4.85 -5.51
CA TYR A 121 1.47 -5.25 -5.69
C TYR A 121 1.06 -5.11 -7.16
N ARG A 122 0.57 -6.20 -7.75
CA ARG A 122 0.18 -6.30 -9.17
C ARG A 122 -1.14 -7.04 -9.33
N VAL A 123 -1.62 -7.10 -10.56
CA VAL A 123 -2.89 -7.74 -10.91
C VAL A 123 -2.63 -8.93 -11.84
N ALA A 124 -2.88 -10.14 -11.34
CA ALA A 124 -2.97 -11.35 -12.14
C ALA A 124 -4.31 -11.39 -12.89
N LYS A 125 -4.38 -12.17 -13.97
CA LYS A 125 -5.58 -12.25 -14.83
C LYS A 125 -6.79 -12.81 -14.08
N ASP A 126 -6.59 -13.89 -13.35
CA ASP A 126 -7.60 -14.67 -12.62
C ASP A 126 -6.91 -15.42 -11.47
N ILE A 127 -7.69 -16.14 -10.66
CA ILE A 127 -7.17 -16.86 -9.49
C ILE A 127 -6.20 -17.98 -9.89
N ASP A 128 -6.53 -18.74 -10.95
CA ASP A 128 -5.69 -19.83 -11.44
C ASP A 128 -4.32 -19.32 -11.92
N GLU A 129 -4.28 -18.16 -12.60
CA GLU A 129 -3.01 -17.52 -12.99
C GLU A 129 -2.26 -16.99 -11.78
N ALA A 130 -2.95 -16.43 -10.77
CA ALA A 130 -2.32 -15.97 -9.54
C ALA A 130 -1.66 -17.13 -8.78
N GLU A 131 -2.32 -18.29 -8.68
CA GLU A 131 -1.78 -19.50 -8.07
C GLU A 131 -0.56 -20.03 -8.82
N ARG A 132 -0.63 -20.15 -10.15
CA ARG A 132 0.52 -20.56 -10.98
C ARG A 132 1.72 -19.62 -10.79
N ILE A 133 1.49 -18.30 -10.81
CA ILE A 133 2.55 -17.32 -10.58
C ILE A 133 3.11 -17.46 -9.16
N GLY A 134 2.26 -17.69 -8.16
CA GLY A 134 2.65 -17.94 -6.78
C GLY A 134 3.57 -19.14 -6.63
N GLU A 135 3.22 -20.27 -7.26
CA GLU A 135 4.08 -21.46 -7.30
C GLU A 135 5.45 -21.16 -7.92
N MET A 136 5.50 -20.41 -9.03
CA MET A 136 6.77 -20.01 -9.64
C MET A 136 7.63 -19.16 -8.69
N ILE A 137 7.02 -18.25 -7.91
CA ILE A 137 7.75 -17.44 -6.90
C ILE A 137 8.27 -18.34 -5.78
N TYR A 138 7.43 -19.25 -5.27
CA TYR A 138 7.79 -20.19 -4.22
C TYR A 138 8.97 -21.08 -4.61
N ASN A 139 8.92 -21.63 -5.84
CA ASN A 139 9.95 -22.48 -6.41
C ASN A 139 11.18 -21.71 -6.91
N ARG A 140 11.18 -20.37 -6.80
CA ARG A 140 12.25 -19.47 -7.25
C ARG A 140 12.52 -19.51 -8.75
N GLU A 141 11.50 -19.81 -9.54
CA GLU A 141 11.57 -19.90 -11.00
C GLU A 141 11.42 -18.54 -11.69
N ILE A 142 10.87 -17.54 -10.99
CA ILE A 142 10.74 -16.16 -11.47
C ILE A 142 11.26 -15.18 -10.44
N ASP A 143 11.86 -14.10 -10.94
CA ASP A 143 12.24 -12.93 -10.16
C ASP A 143 11.18 -11.81 -10.29
N GLU A 144 11.41 -10.66 -9.67
CA GLU A 144 10.49 -9.51 -9.78
C GLU A 144 10.26 -9.12 -11.26
N ALA A 145 11.30 -9.15 -12.10
CA ALA A 145 11.18 -8.78 -13.51
C ALA A 145 10.29 -9.76 -14.28
N GLY A 146 10.41 -11.06 -14.03
CA GLY A 146 9.55 -12.11 -14.56
C GLY A 146 8.10 -11.96 -14.08
N PHE A 147 7.92 -11.74 -12.78
CA PHE A 147 6.61 -11.47 -12.17
C PHE A 147 5.91 -10.28 -12.84
N ARG A 148 6.63 -9.18 -13.08
CA ARG A 148 6.12 -7.98 -13.79
C ARG A 148 5.70 -8.25 -15.22
N LYS A 149 6.31 -9.20 -15.92
CA LYS A 149 5.93 -9.58 -17.29
C LYS A 149 4.65 -10.41 -17.32
N LYS A 150 4.38 -11.18 -16.26
CA LYS A 150 3.21 -12.07 -16.13
C LYS A 150 1.98 -11.39 -15.54
N THR A 151 2.13 -10.19 -14.99
CA THR A 151 1.04 -9.47 -14.31
C THR A 151 0.89 -8.03 -14.83
N ARG A 152 -0.28 -7.43 -14.59
CA ARG A 152 -0.56 -6.03 -14.94
C ARG A 152 -0.24 -5.12 -13.77
N SER A 153 -0.10 -3.82 -14.03
CA SER A 153 0.05 -2.85 -12.95
C SER A 153 -1.24 -2.63 -12.18
N LEU A 154 -1.14 -2.60 -10.85
CA LEU A 154 -2.21 -2.12 -9.97
C LEU A 154 -2.29 -0.58 -9.96
N TYR A 155 -1.20 0.11 -10.32
CA TYR A 155 -1.09 1.56 -10.24
C TYR A 155 -2.22 2.33 -10.93
N PRO A 156 -2.69 1.97 -12.15
CA PRO A 156 -3.76 2.72 -12.79
C PRO A 156 -5.07 2.75 -12.00
N TYR A 157 -5.42 1.65 -11.31
CA TYR A 157 -6.63 1.56 -10.49
C TYR A 157 -6.53 2.49 -9.27
N VAL A 158 -5.38 2.50 -8.60
CA VAL A 158 -5.12 3.39 -7.46
C VAL A 158 -5.04 4.85 -7.90
N ALA A 159 -4.39 5.12 -9.03
CA ALA A 159 -4.24 6.46 -9.58
C ALA A 159 -5.59 7.09 -9.97
N GLU A 160 -6.56 6.28 -10.39
CA GLU A 160 -7.93 6.76 -10.67
C GLU A 160 -8.61 7.29 -9.40
N ILE A 161 -8.45 6.59 -8.27
CA ILE A 161 -9.03 6.96 -6.98
C ILE A 161 -8.40 8.26 -6.45
N TYR A 162 -7.07 8.36 -6.47
CA TYR A 162 -6.35 9.54 -5.94
C TYR A 162 -6.12 10.66 -6.96
N GLY A 163 -6.63 10.54 -8.20
CA GLY A 163 -6.42 11.52 -9.26
C GLY A 163 -4.96 11.67 -9.72
N TRP A 164 -4.13 10.65 -9.53
CA TRP A 164 -2.73 10.69 -9.92
C TRP A 164 -2.55 10.61 -11.45
N LYS A 165 -1.47 11.21 -11.95
CA LYS A 165 -1.14 11.12 -13.37
C LYS A 165 -0.77 9.68 -13.73
N THR A 166 -1.53 9.11 -14.66
CA THR A 166 -1.31 7.76 -15.19
C THR A 166 -0.36 7.71 -16.38
N GLY A 167 0.09 8.86 -16.89
CA GLY A 167 1.08 8.97 -17.96
C GLY A 167 0.79 8.03 -19.14
N ARG A 168 1.61 6.97 -19.28
CA ARG A 168 1.52 5.96 -20.36
C ARG A 168 0.29 5.05 -20.27
N PHE A 169 -0.38 4.96 -19.12
CA PHE A 169 -1.57 4.11 -18.93
C PHE A 169 -2.88 4.78 -19.38
N ARG A 170 -2.87 6.07 -19.73
CA ARG A 170 -4.06 6.86 -20.10
C ARG A 170 -4.83 6.28 -21.31
N ARG A 171 -4.17 5.50 -22.17
CA ARG A 171 -4.80 4.84 -23.34
C ARG A 171 -5.45 3.49 -23.03
N ALA A 172 -5.10 2.83 -21.92
CA ALA A 172 -5.58 1.48 -21.62
C ALA A 172 -6.98 1.46 -20.99
N PHE A 173 -7.36 2.51 -20.26
CA PHE A 173 -8.65 2.61 -19.57
C PHE A 173 -9.79 3.19 -20.42
N GLN A 174 -9.49 3.87 -21.54
CA GLN A 174 -10.52 4.44 -22.44
C GLN A 174 -11.15 3.42 -23.41
N LYS A 175 -10.75 2.14 -23.37
CA LYS A 175 -11.31 1.09 -24.24
C LYS A 175 -12.29 0.14 -23.55
N ALA A 176 -12.64 0.40 -22.29
CA ALA A 176 -13.48 -0.48 -21.48
C ALA A 176 -14.83 0.16 -21.08
N VAL A 177 -15.30 1.16 -21.84
CA VAL A 177 -16.66 1.73 -21.74
C VAL A 177 -17.39 1.51 -23.04
#